data_AF-A0A532CUY9-F1
#
_entry.id   AF-A0A532CUY9-F1
#
_cell.length_a   1.000
_cell.length_b   1.000
_cell.length_c   1.000
_cell.angle_alpha   90.00
_cell.angle_beta   90.00
_cell.angle_gamma   90.00
#
_symmetry.space_group_name_H-M   'P 1'
#
loop_
_entity.id
_entity.type
_entity.pdbx_description
1 polymer ?
#
loop_
_entity_poly.entity_id
_entity_poly.type
_entity_poly.pdbx_seq_one_letter_code
_entity_poly.pdbx_strand_id
1 'polypeptide(L)'
;MARLMAYHGASAAEHQRRFDELMPQGFRLTALTVSGDTSDARYAAVWDERQGPAWKAVHAVNAAQYQVAFDLAAREGFAPIIISATGSAGSEIFAAVFEQSHDSAWFAHHGMMWGDENTEGSFVNAQKRAKDQGFIPKSLCVYGNSADRRFAGIWHANTQKTAWSWWFVDPSSYQRVFDAQVGGHMRPGVLDVADDGMVLAVFQKDWVGAWSARHDIDAAEYQRDFDAHVAAGRFPLVLAAGGSGAGTRYAVLFSEERESVSLGNVCLDCTALSHMWLTLLPQTDGPTIPARSTNPLASHPDSGGWFYSKDRTVGFVLADGLYNVTVQSGTNSLVFFTVTDGFISYHPELEGIVEGAGTNRLVLKGLPVCIDTTEADNDLVYLPGVNSLDGNPLVNLAKTTFHGKLLPTSHGINQEWEYGFMIGSGVAGTFTFRLLLDGTITHGSVVVGSVTGWGTNSLKIKSFV
;
A
#
# COMPACT_ATOMS: atom_id res chain seq x y z
N MET A 1 -7.18 4.04 -22.69
CA MET A 1 -6.60 2.89 -21.95
C MET A 1 -5.11 2.94 -22.19
N ALA A 2 -4.29 2.91 -21.15
CA ALA A 2 -2.84 2.94 -21.33
C ALA A 2 -2.35 1.61 -21.90
N ARG A 3 -1.49 1.68 -22.93
CA ARG A 3 -1.10 0.54 -23.76
C ARG A 3 0.15 -0.12 -23.19
N LEU A 4 0.10 -1.44 -23.04
CA LEU A 4 1.20 -2.26 -22.54
C LEU A 4 1.72 -3.14 -23.69
N MET A 5 3.03 -3.25 -23.81
CA MET A 5 3.70 -4.20 -24.71
C MET A 5 4.72 -4.99 -23.92
N ALA A 6 4.71 -6.31 -24.01
CA ALA A 6 5.73 -7.14 -23.39
C ALA A 6 6.14 -8.29 -24.30
N TYR A 7 7.33 -8.80 -24.06
CA TYR A 7 7.86 -9.97 -24.75
C TYR A 7 8.89 -10.66 -23.85
N HIS A 8 9.16 -11.93 -24.15
CA HIS A 8 10.16 -12.74 -23.49
C HIS A 8 10.87 -13.65 -24.49
N GLY A 9 12.07 -14.13 -24.14
CA GLY A 9 12.87 -14.98 -25.02
C GLY A 9 13.39 -14.31 -26.29
N ALA A 10 13.35 -12.97 -26.37
CA ALA A 10 13.74 -12.23 -27.57
C ALA A 10 15.27 -12.23 -27.75
N SER A 11 15.75 -12.42 -28.98
CA SER A 11 17.16 -12.16 -29.33
C SER A 11 17.53 -10.69 -29.14
N ALA A 12 18.83 -10.38 -29.06
CA ALA A 12 19.32 -9.00 -29.05
C ALA A 12 18.81 -8.17 -30.25
N ALA A 13 18.73 -8.79 -31.44
CA ALA A 13 18.22 -8.13 -32.64
C ALA A 13 16.72 -7.85 -32.57
N GLU A 14 15.93 -8.76 -31.98
CA GLU A 14 14.51 -8.53 -31.72
C GLU A 14 14.30 -7.44 -30.69
N HIS A 15 15.04 -7.46 -29.59
CA HIS A 15 14.99 -6.42 -28.57
C HIS A 15 15.31 -5.04 -29.16
N GLN A 16 16.36 -4.93 -29.97
CA GLN A 16 16.71 -3.68 -30.66
C GLN A 16 15.56 -3.20 -31.56
N ARG A 17 14.97 -4.08 -32.38
CA ARG A 17 13.83 -3.69 -33.23
C ARG A 17 12.65 -3.19 -32.42
N ARG A 18 12.33 -3.83 -31.28
CA ARG A 18 11.28 -3.38 -30.36
C ARG A 18 11.60 -2.04 -29.72
N PHE A 19 12.86 -1.83 -29.35
CA PHE A 19 13.32 -0.56 -28.81
C PHE A 19 13.11 0.58 -29.81
N ASP A 20 13.57 0.41 -31.05
CA ASP A 20 13.45 1.39 -32.13
C ASP A 20 11.99 1.65 -32.52
N GLU A 21 11.13 0.62 -32.42
CA GLU A 21 9.69 0.72 -32.66
C GLU A 21 8.97 1.50 -31.55
N LEU A 22 9.19 1.14 -30.28
CA LEU A 22 8.36 1.55 -29.16
C LEU A 22 8.79 2.89 -28.54
N MET A 23 10.10 3.16 -28.45
CA MET A 23 10.60 4.40 -27.83
C MET A 23 10.03 5.67 -28.50
N PRO A 24 10.03 5.81 -29.85
CA PRO A 24 9.46 7.00 -30.51
C PRO A 24 7.94 7.13 -30.37
N GLN A 25 7.24 6.05 -30.01
CA GLN A 25 5.80 6.04 -29.78
C GLN A 25 5.42 6.47 -28.35
N GLY A 26 6.39 6.85 -27.52
CA GLY A 26 6.13 7.27 -26.13
C GLY A 26 6.01 6.12 -25.13
N PHE A 27 6.36 4.89 -25.53
CA PHE A 27 6.51 3.79 -24.59
C PHE A 27 7.82 3.91 -23.81
N ARG A 28 7.77 3.46 -22.57
CA ARG A 28 8.90 3.47 -21.64
C ARG A 28 9.16 2.06 -21.14
N LEU A 29 10.43 1.70 -21.07
CA LEU A 29 10.88 0.40 -20.59
C LEU A 29 10.80 0.36 -19.06
N THR A 30 9.86 -0.41 -18.51
CA THR A 30 9.59 -0.48 -17.05
C THR A 30 10.16 -1.73 -16.39
N ALA A 31 10.43 -2.78 -17.18
CA ALA A 31 11.19 -3.94 -16.76
C ALA A 31 12.07 -4.42 -17.92
N LEU A 32 13.29 -4.84 -17.61
CA LEU A 32 14.25 -5.38 -18.57
C LEU A 32 15.12 -6.43 -17.87
N THR A 33 15.16 -7.62 -18.45
CA THR A 33 16.06 -8.71 -18.03
C THR A 33 16.78 -9.29 -19.24
N VAL A 34 18.06 -9.62 -19.06
CA VAL A 34 18.87 -10.39 -20.00
C VAL A 34 19.33 -11.67 -19.31
N SER A 35 19.12 -12.82 -19.97
CA SER A 35 19.43 -14.14 -19.43
C SER A 35 20.03 -15.06 -20.50
N GLY A 36 20.56 -16.20 -20.07
CA GLY A 36 21.09 -17.24 -20.94
C GLY A 36 22.55 -17.06 -21.33
N ASP A 37 23.07 -17.99 -22.13
CA ASP A 37 24.47 -17.95 -22.55
C ASP A 37 24.77 -16.68 -23.34
N THR A 38 25.97 -16.12 -23.19
CA THR A 38 26.33 -14.86 -23.84
C THR A 38 26.34 -14.95 -25.36
N SER A 39 26.53 -16.14 -25.93
CA SER A 39 26.38 -16.39 -27.37
C SER A 39 24.93 -16.45 -27.84
N ASP A 40 23.97 -16.61 -26.94
CA ASP A 40 22.53 -16.67 -27.22
C ASP A 40 21.70 -15.91 -26.17
N ALA A 41 22.16 -14.71 -25.80
CA ALA A 41 21.50 -13.91 -24.77
C ALA A 41 20.07 -13.57 -25.16
N ARG A 42 19.14 -13.81 -24.23
CA ARG A 42 17.70 -13.61 -24.39
C ARG A 42 17.20 -12.47 -23.52
N TYR A 43 16.28 -11.70 -24.06
CA TYR A 43 15.68 -10.54 -23.42
C TYR A 43 14.22 -10.80 -23.10
N ALA A 44 13.81 -10.37 -21.91
CA ALA A 44 12.41 -10.15 -21.59
C ALA A 44 12.22 -8.72 -21.10
N ALA A 45 11.10 -8.10 -21.50
CA ALA A 45 10.87 -6.69 -21.26
C ALA A 45 9.39 -6.36 -21.16
N VAL A 46 9.10 -5.31 -20.39
CA VAL A 46 7.80 -4.67 -20.29
C VAL A 46 7.95 -3.22 -20.71
N TRP A 47 7.09 -2.80 -21.63
CA TRP A 47 6.97 -1.44 -22.14
C TRP A 47 5.60 -0.89 -21.80
N ASP A 48 5.59 0.30 -21.22
CA ASP A 48 4.37 0.99 -20.83
C ASP A 48 4.26 2.36 -21.52
N GLU A 49 3.15 2.63 -22.20
CA GLU A 49 2.84 3.93 -22.79
C GLU A 49 2.44 4.91 -21.68
N ARG A 50 3.41 5.68 -21.20
CA ARG A 50 3.23 6.62 -20.07
C ARG A 50 4.18 7.82 -20.16
N GLN A 51 3.78 8.92 -19.54
CA GLN A 51 4.64 10.09 -19.38
C GLN A 51 5.70 9.91 -18.30
N GLY A 52 6.65 10.84 -18.25
CA GLY A 52 7.53 11.11 -17.12
C GLY A 52 8.94 11.52 -17.58
N PRO A 53 9.98 11.35 -16.75
CA PRO A 53 11.29 11.94 -17.02
C PRO A 53 11.92 11.48 -18.34
N ALA A 54 12.84 12.28 -18.88
CA ALA A 54 13.68 11.81 -19.98
C ALA A 54 14.42 10.54 -19.55
N TRP A 55 14.66 9.62 -20.47
CA TRP A 55 15.29 8.34 -20.15
C TRP A 55 16.22 7.87 -21.26
N LYS A 56 17.18 7.01 -20.88
CA LYS A 56 18.18 6.40 -21.76
C LYS A 56 18.30 4.91 -21.43
N ALA A 57 18.75 4.11 -22.38
CA ALA A 57 19.05 2.70 -22.13
C ALA A 57 20.25 2.24 -22.96
N VAL A 58 20.88 1.18 -22.47
CA VAL A 58 21.90 0.40 -23.19
C VAL A 58 21.59 -1.08 -23.03
N HIS A 59 21.95 -1.86 -24.03
CA HIS A 59 21.80 -3.33 -24.03
C HIS A 59 22.83 -3.95 -24.96
N ALA A 60 23.11 -5.23 -24.76
CA ALA A 60 24.12 -5.99 -25.50
C ALA A 60 25.53 -5.37 -25.42
N VAL A 61 25.86 -4.76 -24.27
CA VAL A 61 27.15 -4.11 -24.01
C VAL A 61 27.98 -4.91 -23.01
N ASN A 62 29.30 -4.91 -23.16
CA ASN A 62 30.20 -5.50 -22.16
C ASN A 62 30.40 -4.57 -20.96
N ALA A 63 31.10 -5.04 -19.92
CA ALA A 63 31.34 -4.28 -18.69
C ALA A 63 32.00 -2.90 -18.92
N ALA A 64 32.97 -2.80 -19.84
CA ALA A 64 33.65 -1.54 -20.13
C ALA A 64 32.73 -0.53 -20.84
N GLN A 65 31.94 -1.00 -21.80
CA GLN A 65 30.95 -0.19 -22.51
C GLN A 65 29.82 0.24 -21.57
N TYR A 66 29.35 -0.65 -20.69
CA TYR A 66 28.40 -0.31 -19.65
C TYR A 66 28.94 0.81 -18.75
N GLN A 67 30.20 0.71 -18.29
CA GLN A 67 30.80 1.74 -17.44
C GLN A 67 30.86 3.11 -18.14
N VAL A 68 31.24 3.14 -19.43
CA VAL A 68 31.24 4.39 -20.21
C VAL A 68 29.84 5.00 -20.32
N ALA A 69 28.83 4.18 -20.63
CA ALA A 69 27.45 4.65 -20.73
C ALA A 69 26.91 5.14 -19.39
N PHE A 70 27.21 4.42 -18.30
CA PHE A 70 26.86 4.79 -16.94
C PHE A 70 27.45 6.14 -16.54
N ASP A 71 28.77 6.31 -16.73
CA ASP A 71 29.47 7.53 -16.37
C ASP A 71 28.96 8.74 -17.16
N LEU A 72 28.63 8.54 -18.44
CA LEU A 72 28.04 9.57 -19.28
C LEU A 72 26.65 9.96 -18.78
N ALA A 73 25.76 8.98 -18.58
CA ALA A 73 24.40 9.21 -18.10
C ALA A 73 24.39 9.93 -16.74
N ALA A 74 25.24 9.49 -15.80
CA ALA A 74 25.38 10.11 -14.49
C ALA A 74 25.83 11.58 -14.57
N ARG A 75 26.81 11.90 -15.45
CA ARG A 75 27.26 13.28 -15.67
C ARG A 75 26.18 14.18 -16.27
N GLU A 76 25.25 13.61 -17.03
CA GLU A 76 24.12 14.31 -17.64
C GLU A 76 22.89 14.39 -16.72
N GLY A 77 23.00 13.94 -15.47
CA GLY A 77 21.90 14.02 -14.48
C GLY A 77 20.88 12.89 -14.59
N PHE A 78 21.25 11.76 -15.18
CA PHE A 78 20.42 10.55 -15.21
C PHE A 78 20.84 9.60 -14.07
N ALA A 79 19.86 9.09 -13.34
CA ALA A 79 20.04 8.04 -12.35
C ALA A 79 19.77 6.67 -13.00
N PRO A 80 20.57 5.62 -12.71
CA PRO A 80 20.26 4.27 -13.13
C PRO A 80 18.99 3.78 -12.40
N ILE A 81 18.10 3.08 -13.09
CA ILE A 81 16.85 2.53 -12.50
C ILE A 81 16.67 1.03 -12.73
N ILE A 82 17.30 0.46 -13.76
CA ILE A 82 17.29 -0.98 -14.05
C ILE A 82 18.71 -1.38 -14.40
N ILE A 83 19.16 -2.51 -13.84
CA ILE A 83 20.37 -3.22 -14.26
C ILE A 83 20.06 -4.70 -14.39
N SER A 84 20.51 -5.30 -15.48
CA SER A 84 20.47 -6.74 -15.68
C SER A 84 21.72 -7.17 -16.43
N ALA A 85 22.20 -8.37 -16.12
CA ALA A 85 23.38 -8.94 -16.73
C ALA A 85 23.29 -10.47 -16.80
N THR A 86 24.02 -11.04 -17.76
CA THR A 86 24.23 -12.48 -17.85
C THR A 86 25.65 -12.78 -18.31
N GLY A 87 26.10 -14.03 -18.17
CA GLY A 87 27.46 -14.45 -18.50
C GLY A 87 28.41 -14.48 -17.31
N SER A 88 29.58 -15.09 -17.53
CA SER A 88 30.64 -15.21 -16.52
C SER A 88 31.51 -13.97 -16.46
N ALA A 89 32.28 -13.84 -15.37
CA ALA A 89 33.17 -12.71 -15.18
C ALA A 89 34.12 -12.51 -16.38
N GLY A 90 34.16 -11.30 -16.96
CA GLY A 90 34.95 -10.95 -18.14
C GLY A 90 34.31 -11.25 -19.51
N SER A 91 33.14 -11.90 -19.55
CA SER A 91 32.37 -12.14 -20.78
C SER A 91 30.91 -11.70 -20.67
N GLU A 92 30.61 -10.87 -19.68
CA GLU A 92 29.26 -10.45 -19.34
C GLU A 92 28.60 -9.61 -20.43
N ILE A 93 27.28 -9.75 -20.55
CA ILE A 93 26.43 -8.85 -21.30
C ILE A 93 25.56 -8.10 -20.31
N PHE A 94 25.64 -6.77 -20.35
CA PHE A 94 24.82 -5.86 -19.54
C PHE A 94 23.69 -5.25 -20.36
N ALA A 95 22.60 -4.97 -19.65
CA ALA A 95 21.52 -4.09 -20.08
C ALA A 95 21.12 -3.18 -18.91
N ALA A 96 20.83 -1.92 -19.21
CA ALA A 96 20.51 -0.94 -18.19
C ALA A 96 19.58 0.16 -18.72
N VAL A 97 18.78 0.72 -17.81
CA VAL A 97 17.91 1.86 -18.06
C VAL A 97 18.24 2.96 -17.06
N PHE A 98 18.27 4.20 -17.54
CA PHE A 98 18.54 5.41 -16.77
C PHE A 98 17.40 6.40 -16.97
N GLU A 99 17.01 7.10 -15.91
CA GLU A 99 15.99 8.15 -15.95
C GLU A 99 16.55 9.44 -15.37
N GLN A 100 16.19 10.56 -15.98
CA GLN A 100 16.57 11.88 -15.50
C GLN A 100 15.99 12.11 -14.11
N SER A 101 16.85 12.43 -13.15
CA SER A 101 16.48 12.63 -11.75
C SER A 101 17.30 13.78 -11.19
N HIS A 102 16.62 14.78 -10.65
CA HIS A 102 17.27 15.99 -10.14
C HIS A 102 17.49 15.96 -8.62
N ASP A 103 16.73 15.15 -7.87
CA ASP A 103 16.62 15.31 -6.41
C ASP A 103 16.75 14.02 -5.58
N SER A 104 17.02 12.86 -6.20
CA SER A 104 17.16 11.59 -5.46
C SER A 104 18.62 11.13 -5.41
N ALA A 105 19.17 10.98 -4.21
CA ALA A 105 20.49 10.37 -4.02
C ALA A 105 20.45 8.89 -4.40
N TRP A 106 21.52 8.39 -5.02
CA TRP A 106 21.64 6.98 -5.39
C TRP A 106 23.10 6.54 -5.37
N PHE A 107 23.30 5.22 -5.27
CA PHE A 107 24.58 4.58 -5.59
C PHE A 107 24.33 3.28 -6.35
N ALA A 108 25.32 2.86 -7.14
CA ALA A 108 25.26 1.61 -7.88
C ALA A 108 26.66 0.96 -7.92
N HIS A 109 26.69 -0.36 -8.05
CA HIS A 109 27.92 -1.11 -8.17
C HIS A 109 27.65 -2.38 -8.98
N HIS A 110 28.59 -2.78 -9.84
CA HIS A 110 28.57 -4.06 -10.56
C HIS A 110 29.88 -4.82 -10.30
N GLY A 111 29.97 -6.08 -10.68
CA GLY A 111 31.11 -6.95 -10.36
C GLY A 111 31.26 -7.33 -8.89
N MET A 112 30.25 -7.12 -8.04
CA MET A 112 30.35 -7.47 -6.61
C MET A 112 30.39 -8.98 -6.41
N MET A 113 31.25 -9.45 -5.51
CA MET A 113 31.24 -10.84 -5.06
C MET A 113 30.37 -11.00 -3.81
N TRP A 114 30.01 -12.25 -3.50
CA TRP A 114 29.53 -12.57 -2.16
C TRP A 114 30.65 -12.37 -1.15
N GLY A 115 30.31 -11.79 0.00
CA GLY A 115 31.21 -11.58 1.13
C GLY A 115 30.38 -11.28 2.36
N ASP A 116 30.99 -11.23 3.54
CA ASP A 116 30.27 -10.78 4.73
C ASP A 116 29.98 -9.28 4.68
N GLU A 117 29.26 -8.79 5.68
CA GLU A 117 28.84 -7.39 5.77
C GLU A 117 30.00 -6.39 5.99
N ASN A 118 31.18 -6.87 6.36
CA ASN A 118 32.38 -6.05 6.61
C ASN A 118 33.37 -6.08 5.43
N THR A 119 33.15 -6.95 4.46
CA THR A 119 33.96 -7.04 3.25
C THR A 119 33.59 -5.90 2.30
N GLU A 120 34.41 -4.84 2.25
CA GLU A 120 34.18 -3.69 1.38
C GLU A 120 33.99 -4.11 -0.09
N GLY A 121 32.96 -3.57 -0.73
CA GLY A 121 32.62 -3.90 -2.11
C GLY A 121 31.92 -5.26 -2.30
N SER A 122 31.64 -6.01 -1.22
CA SER A 122 30.81 -7.21 -1.30
C SER A 122 29.33 -6.85 -1.48
N PHE A 123 28.56 -7.77 -2.04
CA PHE A 123 27.12 -7.61 -2.18
C PHE A 123 26.42 -7.39 -0.83
N VAL A 124 26.80 -8.17 0.19
CA VAL A 124 26.19 -8.06 1.54
C VAL A 124 26.57 -6.74 2.21
N ASN A 125 27.82 -6.28 2.04
CA ASN A 125 28.25 -4.96 2.50
C ASN A 125 27.47 -3.83 1.82
N ALA A 126 27.17 -3.94 0.53
CA ALA A 126 26.32 -2.98 -0.17
C ALA A 126 24.89 -2.92 0.40
N GLN A 127 24.31 -4.07 0.77
CA GLN A 127 22.99 -4.10 1.43
C GLN A 127 23.02 -3.47 2.82
N LYS A 128 24.08 -3.74 3.60
CA LYS A 128 24.28 -3.09 4.91
C LYS A 128 24.42 -1.57 4.75
N ARG A 129 25.26 -1.11 3.83
CA ARG A 129 25.40 0.31 3.50
C ARG A 129 24.07 0.94 3.15
N ALA A 130 23.26 0.27 2.32
CA ALA A 130 21.95 0.76 1.96
C ALA A 130 21.04 0.94 3.20
N LYS A 131 21.03 -0.03 4.11
CA LYS A 131 20.30 0.08 5.38
C LYS A 131 20.78 1.24 6.25
N ASP A 132 22.08 1.32 6.48
CA ASP A 132 22.69 2.29 7.38
C ASP A 132 22.53 3.74 6.88
N GLN A 133 22.52 3.92 5.56
CA GLN A 133 22.48 5.24 4.93
C GLN A 133 21.09 5.61 4.39
N GLY A 134 20.05 4.83 4.70
CA GLY A 134 18.67 5.16 4.32
C GLY A 134 18.37 5.03 2.83
N PHE A 135 18.98 4.04 2.16
CA PHE A 135 18.65 3.65 0.78
C PHE A 135 17.77 2.38 0.74
N ILE A 136 17.16 2.14 -0.42
CA ILE A 136 16.41 0.94 -0.75
C ILE A 136 16.88 0.40 -2.11
N PRO A 137 16.99 -0.93 -2.29
CA PRO A 137 17.30 -1.49 -3.60
C PRO A 137 16.24 -1.11 -4.63
N LYS A 138 16.67 -0.52 -5.74
CA LYS A 138 15.81 -0.19 -6.89
C LYS A 138 15.84 -1.29 -7.95
N SER A 139 16.99 -1.91 -8.14
CA SER A 139 17.20 -3.03 -9.04
C SER A 139 18.43 -3.79 -8.56
N LEU A 140 18.37 -5.12 -8.54
CA LEU A 140 19.45 -6.01 -8.18
C LEU A 140 19.56 -7.08 -9.27
N CYS A 141 20.77 -7.54 -9.52
CA CYS A 141 21.06 -8.54 -10.52
C CYS A 141 22.10 -9.54 -10.00
N VAL A 142 21.93 -10.81 -10.37
CA VAL A 142 22.87 -11.92 -10.16
C VAL A 142 23.25 -12.52 -11.50
N TYR A 143 24.54 -12.73 -11.72
CA TYR A 143 25.07 -13.31 -12.96
C TYR A 143 26.34 -14.12 -12.69
N GLY A 144 26.82 -14.81 -13.72
CA GLY A 144 27.87 -15.81 -13.60
C GLY A 144 27.35 -17.14 -13.06
N ASN A 145 28.26 -18.11 -12.97
CA ASN A 145 27.93 -19.44 -12.48
C ASN A 145 28.09 -19.55 -10.96
N SER A 146 27.69 -20.68 -10.39
CA SER A 146 27.73 -20.92 -8.93
C SER A 146 29.14 -20.87 -8.32
N ALA A 147 30.20 -21.10 -9.10
CA ALA A 147 31.59 -21.05 -8.64
C ALA A 147 32.18 -19.63 -8.69
N ASP A 148 31.73 -18.81 -9.64
CA ASP A 148 32.22 -17.44 -9.83
C ASP A 148 31.07 -16.44 -10.00
N ARG A 149 30.16 -16.45 -9.02
CA ARG A 149 28.97 -15.61 -9.01
C ARG A 149 29.32 -14.14 -8.81
N ARG A 150 28.61 -13.28 -9.51
CA ARG A 150 28.68 -11.83 -9.37
C ARG A 150 27.31 -11.23 -9.16
N PHE A 151 27.31 -10.04 -8.57
CA PHE A 151 26.12 -9.26 -8.34
C PHE A 151 26.31 -7.84 -8.88
N ALA A 152 25.20 -7.25 -9.31
CA ALA A 152 25.11 -5.83 -9.59
C ALA A 152 23.88 -5.27 -8.88
N GLY A 153 23.92 -3.98 -8.57
CA GLY A 153 22.82 -3.36 -7.85
C GLY A 153 22.78 -1.85 -8.01
N ILE A 154 21.57 -1.34 -7.88
CA ILE A 154 21.21 0.07 -7.85
C ILE A 154 20.40 0.29 -6.59
N TRP A 155 20.78 1.29 -5.80
CA TRP A 155 20.08 1.70 -4.58
C TRP A 155 19.75 3.18 -4.65
N HIS A 156 18.49 3.51 -4.40
CA HIS A 156 17.98 4.90 -4.38
C HIS A 156 17.66 5.30 -2.95
N ALA A 157 17.67 6.60 -2.66
CA ALA A 157 17.27 7.12 -1.37
C ALA A 157 15.87 6.60 -1.00
N ASN A 158 15.74 6.03 0.18
CA ASN A 158 14.47 5.51 0.71
C ASN A 158 13.69 6.63 1.37
N THR A 159 13.32 7.65 0.58
CA THR A 159 12.62 8.85 1.06
C THR A 159 11.29 8.52 1.73
N GLN A 160 10.58 7.52 1.20
CA GLN A 160 9.33 7.00 1.73
C GLN A 160 9.48 6.13 2.99
N LYS A 161 10.72 5.84 3.42
CA LYS A 161 11.03 4.97 4.57
C LYS A 161 10.37 3.59 4.48
N THR A 162 10.18 3.09 3.25
CA THR A 162 9.60 1.78 2.98
C THR A 162 10.41 0.71 3.71
N ALA A 163 9.75 -0.07 4.56
CA ALA A 163 10.41 -1.21 5.19
C ALA A 163 10.75 -2.24 4.12
N TRP A 164 11.97 -2.78 4.15
CA TRP A 164 12.42 -3.75 3.15
C TRP A 164 13.29 -4.85 3.76
N SER A 165 13.34 -6.01 3.13
CA SER A 165 14.28 -7.10 3.43
C SER A 165 14.75 -7.73 2.12
N TRP A 166 15.87 -8.46 2.13
CA TRP A 166 16.41 -9.08 0.93
C TRP A 166 16.84 -10.52 1.20
N TRP A 167 16.77 -11.37 0.18
CA TRP A 167 17.03 -12.81 0.26
C TRP A 167 17.65 -13.32 -1.03
N PHE A 168 18.59 -14.26 -0.92
CA PHE A 168 19.15 -14.98 -2.06
C PHE A 168 19.17 -16.47 -1.73
N VAL A 169 18.22 -17.22 -2.30
CA VAL A 169 17.91 -18.59 -1.86
C VAL A 169 17.41 -19.45 -3.03
N ASP A 170 17.40 -20.77 -2.87
CA ASP A 170 16.82 -21.70 -3.85
C ASP A 170 15.29 -21.50 -3.98
N PRO A 171 14.65 -21.93 -5.09
CA PRO A 171 13.22 -21.73 -5.31
C PRO A 171 12.31 -22.26 -4.19
N SER A 172 12.66 -23.40 -3.57
CA SER A 172 11.85 -23.97 -2.49
C SER A 172 11.93 -23.13 -1.21
N SER A 173 13.12 -22.61 -0.91
CA SER A 173 13.33 -21.67 0.19
C SER A 173 12.71 -20.31 -0.10
N TYR A 174 12.77 -19.84 -1.35
CA TYR A 174 12.10 -18.61 -1.77
C TYR A 174 10.59 -18.70 -1.52
N GLN A 175 9.94 -19.83 -1.81
CA GLN A 175 8.51 -19.99 -1.51
C GLN A 175 8.21 -19.83 -0.02
N ARG A 176 9.02 -20.43 0.88
CA ARG A 176 8.85 -20.27 2.34
C ARG A 176 9.07 -18.82 2.79
N VAL A 177 10.10 -18.16 2.26
CA VAL A 177 10.37 -16.75 2.52
C VAL A 177 9.20 -15.90 2.02
N PHE A 178 8.72 -16.13 0.81
CA PHE A 178 7.59 -15.44 0.21
C PHE A 178 6.35 -15.55 1.10
N ASP A 179 5.95 -16.75 1.50
CA ASP A 179 4.78 -16.97 2.35
C ASP A 179 4.91 -16.21 3.69
N ALA A 180 6.10 -16.24 4.31
CA ALA A 180 6.38 -15.53 5.56
C ALA A 180 6.34 -14.00 5.39
N GLN A 181 6.95 -13.48 4.31
CA GLN A 181 7.01 -12.05 4.02
C GLN A 181 5.61 -11.50 3.67
N VAL A 182 4.82 -12.25 2.89
CA VAL A 182 3.43 -11.91 2.58
C VAL A 182 2.55 -11.93 3.82
N GLY A 183 2.74 -12.91 4.72
CA GLY A 183 2.12 -12.90 6.05
C GLY A 183 2.50 -11.67 6.88
N GLY A 184 3.70 -11.13 6.67
CA GLY A 184 4.17 -9.85 7.23
C GLY A 184 3.74 -8.59 6.45
N HIS A 185 2.84 -8.73 5.48
CA HIS A 185 2.36 -7.66 4.59
C HIS A 185 3.44 -7.03 3.70
N MET A 186 4.48 -7.79 3.38
CA MET A 186 5.50 -7.42 2.42
C MET A 186 5.19 -8.08 1.08
N ARG A 187 5.62 -7.47 -0.02
CA ARG A 187 5.56 -8.08 -1.36
C ARG A 187 6.93 -8.06 -2.03
N PRO A 188 7.19 -8.94 -3.02
CA PRO A 188 8.34 -8.76 -3.90
C PRO A 188 8.31 -7.38 -4.57
N GLY A 189 9.40 -6.64 -4.47
CA GLY A 189 9.62 -5.35 -5.13
C GLY A 189 10.71 -5.39 -6.18
N VAL A 190 11.72 -6.23 -5.95
CA VAL A 190 12.81 -6.52 -6.89
C VAL A 190 13.00 -8.03 -6.92
N LEU A 191 13.16 -8.59 -8.11
CA LEU A 191 13.48 -9.99 -8.33
C LEU A 191 14.58 -10.10 -9.39
N ASP A 192 15.43 -11.11 -9.22
CA ASP A 192 16.28 -11.63 -10.28
C ASP A 192 16.45 -13.15 -10.13
N VAL A 193 16.74 -13.83 -11.23
CA VAL A 193 16.90 -15.29 -11.26
C VAL A 193 18.29 -15.62 -11.80
N ALA A 194 19.10 -16.33 -11.02
CA ALA A 194 20.43 -16.76 -11.43
C ALA A 194 20.37 -17.90 -12.46
N ASP A 195 21.48 -18.13 -13.16
CA ASP A 195 21.59 -19.22 -14.15
C ASP A 195 21.36 -20.62 -13.55
N ASP A 196 21.63 -20.80 -12.25
CA ASP A 196 21.35 -22.04 -11.51
C ASP A 196 19.99 -22.06 -10.80
N GLY A 197 19.10 -21.11 -11.13
CA GLY A 197 17.74 -21.04 -10.62
C GLY A 197 17.59 -20.42 -9.22
N MET A 198 18.69 -19.98 -8.59
CA MET A 198 18.62 -19.25 -7.32
C MET A 198 17.86 -17.93 -7.51
N VAL A 199 17.00 -17.58 -6.57
CA VAL A 199 16.16 -16.39 -6.62
C VAL A 199 16.76 -15.32 -5.71
N LEU A 200 17.09 -14.16 -6.30
CA LEU A 200 17.42 -12.94 -5.58
C LEU A 200 16.16 -12.09 -5.45
N ALA A 201 15.77 -11.75 -4.23
CA ALA A 201 14.54 -11.03 -3.97
C ALA A 201 14.72 -9.91 -2.96
N VAL A 202 14.04 -8.79 -3.19
CA VAL A 202 13.81 -7.75 -2.20
C VAL A 202 12.32 -7.70 -1.94
N PHE A 203 11.94 -7.86 -0.68
CA PHE A 203 10.58 -7.67 -0.20
C PHE A 203 10.45 -6.27 0.36
N GLN A 204 9.34 -5.59 0.07
CA GLN A 204 9.08 -4.23 0.53
C GLN A 204 7.64 -4.08 1.05
N LYS A 205 7.48 -3.17 2.02
CA LYS A 205 6.20 -2.84 2.65
C LYS A 205 5.62 -1.57 2.04
N ASP A 206 5.01 -1.71 0.89
CA ASP A 206 4.32 -0.66 0.17
C ASP A 206 3.05 -1.22 -0.47
N TRP A 207 2.32 -0.38 -1.20
CA TRP A 207 1.02 -0.72 -1.77
C TRP A 207 1.00 -0.59 -3.29
N VAL A 208 0.40 -1.57 -3.95
CA VAL A 208 0.23 -1.62 -5.42
C VAL A 208 -1.15 -2.16 -5.83
N GLY A 209 -2.15 -1.99 -4.96
CA GLY A 209 -3.45 -2.65 -5.10
C GLY A 209 -3.37 -4.17 -4.93
N ALA A 210 -4.35 -4.89 -5.46
CA ALA A 210 -4.32 -6.34 -5.50
C ALA A 210 -3.19 -6.81 -6.43
N TRP A 211 -2.44 -7.81 -5.96
CA TRP A 211 -1.29 -8.32 -6.71
C TRP A 211 -1.21 -9.84 -6.65
N SER A 212 -0.49 -10.41 -7.61
CA SER A 212 -0.16 -11.84 -7.67
C SER A 212 1.27 -12.00 -8.14
N ALA A 213 2.00 -12.96 -7.60
CA ALA A 213 3.38 -13.23 -8.00
C ALA A 213 3.60 -14.73 -8.17
N ARG A 214 4.45 -15.08 -9.14
CA ARG A 214 4.89 -16.45 -9.40
C ARG A 214 6.38 -16.45 -9.72
N HIS A 215 7.02 -17.58 -9.44
CA HIS A 215 8.44 -17.85 -9.69
C HIS A 215 8.60 -19.30 -10.12
N ASP A 216 9.79 -19.63 -10.65
CA ASP A 216 10.12 -20.96 -11.17
C ASP A 216 9.12 -21.45 -12.24
N ILE A 217 8.59 -20.51 -13.04
CA ILE A 217 7.67 -20.82 -14.14
C ILE A 217 8.42 -20.84 -15.47
N ASP A 218 7.99 -21.72 -16.38
CA ASP A 218 8.54 -21.74 -17.73
C ASP A 218 7.97 -20.61 -18.62
N ALA A 219 8.48 -20.54 -19.85
CA ALA A 219 8.08 -19.51 -20.81
C ALA A 219 6.59 -19.57 -21.20
N ALA A 220 6.01 -20.77 -21.30
CA ALA A 220 4.61 -20.95 -21.68
C ALA A 220 3.68 -20.61 -20.51
N GLU A 221 4.08 -20.97 -19.28
CA GLU A 221 3.38 -20.58 -18.07
C GLU A 221 3.41 -19.07 -17.86
N TYR A 222 4.58 -18.43 -18.04
CA TYR A 222 4.69 -16.98 -18.00
C TYR A 222 3.75 -16.30 -19.00
N GLN A 223 3.73 -16.76 -20.25
CA GLN A 223 2.87 -16.17 -21.27
C GLN A 223 1.39 -16.30 -20.91
N ARG A 224 0.95 -17.47 -20.41
CA ARG A 224 -0.43 -17.69 -19.97
C ARG A 224 -0.82 -16.78 -18.81
N ASP A 225 0.06 -16.63 -17.83
CA ASP A 225 -0.18 -15.77 -16.67
C ASP A 225 -0.21 -14.30 -17.09
N PHE A 226 0.70 -13.87 -17.96
CA PHE A 226 0.71 -12.53 -18.54
C PHE A 226 -0.62 -12.22 -19.23
N ASP A 227 -1.07 -13.08 -20.14
CA ASP A 227 -2.31 -12.87 -20.89
C ASP A 227 -3.52 -12.80 -19.94
N ALA A 228 -3.59 -13.67 -18.93
CA ALA A 228 -4.66 -13.68 -17.95
C ALA A 228 -4.69 -12.40 -17.09
N HIS A 229 -3.53 -11.94 -16.61
CA HIS A 229 -3.44 -10.74 -15.78
C HIS A 229 -3.70 -9.45 -16.55
N VAL A 230 -3.18 -9.34 -17.78
CA VAL A 230 -3.43 -8.18 -18.65
C VAL A 230 -4.90 -8.12 -19.05
N ALA A 231 -5.53 -9.27 -19.36
CA ALA A 231 -6.98 -9.32 -19.61
C ALA A 231 -7.82 -8.90 -18.38
N ALA A 232 -7.29 -9.13 -17.17
CA ALA A 232 -7.88 -8.68 -15.91
C ALA A 232 -7.52 -7.22 -15.53
N GLY A 233 -6.84 -6.47 -16.41
CA GLY A 233 -6.46 -5.08 -16.18
C GLY A 233 -5.29 -4.88 -15.21
N ARG A 234 -4.53 -5.93 -14.90
CA ARG A 234 -3.32 -5.86 -14.06
C ARG A 234 -2.05 -5.67 -14.89
N PHE A 235 -1.03 -5.08 -14.26
CA PHE A 235 0.24 -4.71 -14.88
C PHE A 235 1.38 -5.59 -14.35
N PRO A 236 2.29 -6.08 -15.21
CA PRO A 236 3.52 -6.73 -14.78
C PRO A 236 4.48 -5.68 -14.21
N LEU A 237 4.56 -5.61 -12.88
CA LEU A 237 5.37 -4.63 -12.16
C LEU A 237 6.82 -5.10 -12.00
N VAL A 238 7.02 -6.41 -11.86
CA VAL A 238 8.35 -7.02 -11.73
C VAL A 238 8.45 -8.17 -12.72
N LEU A 239 9.57 -8.27 -13.44
CA LEU A 239 9.89 -9.35 -14.36
C LEU A 239 11.38 -9.70 -14.25
N ALA A 240 11.66 -10.98 -14.04
CA ALA A 240 13.00 -11.55 -14.03
C ALA A 240 13.04 -12.85 -14.84
N ALA A 241 14.19 -13.15 -15.42
CA ALA A 241 14.46 -14.40 -16.12
C ALA A 241 15.91 -14.84 -15.86
N GLY A 242 16.13 -16.14 -15.75
CA GLY A 242 17.44 -16.74 -15.53
C GLY A 242 17.54 -18.11 -16.17
N GLY A 243 18.76 -18.58 -16.40
CA GLY A 243 19.03 -19.84 -17.10
C GLY A 243 18.97 -19.70 -18.62
N SER A 244 19.19 -20.82 -19.33
CA SER A 244 19.31 -20.85 -20.78
C SER A 244 18.41 -21.89 -21.44
N GLY A 245 18.00 -21.64 -22.69
CA GLY A 245 17.17 -22.54 -23.48
C GLY A 245 15.90 -22.99 -22.73
N ALA A 246 15.62 -24.29 -22.73
CA ALA A 246 14.48 -24.89 -22.02
C ALA A 246 14.62 -24.84 -20.47
N GLY A 247 15.83 -24.58 -19.98
CA GLY A 247 16.11 -24.37 -18.56
C GLY A 247 15.76 -22.96 -18.08
N THR A 248 15.39 -22.04 -18.97
CA THR A 248 15.00 -20.68 -18.60
C THR A 248 13.82 -20.70 -17.63
N ARG A 249 13.92 -19.96 -16.53
CA ARG A 249 12.85 -19.77 -15.55
C ARG A 249 12.56 -18.29 -15.36
N TYR A 250 11.27 -18.00 -15.20
CA TYR A 250 10.78 -16.64 -15.00
C TYR A 250 10.28 -16.46 -13.57
N ALA A 251 10.38 -15.23 -13.09
CA ALA A 251 9.68 -14.75 -11.92
C ALA A 251 9.00 -13.42 -12.24
N VAL A 252 7.76 -13.26 -11.81
CA VAL A 252 6.91 -12.13 -12.18
C VAL A 252 5.99 -11.74 -11.03
N LEU A 253 5.72 -10.44 -10.91
CA LEU A 253 4.65 -9.91 -10.08
C LEU A 253 3.74 -9.03 -10.94
N PHE A 254 2.43 -9.31 -10.89
CA PHE A 254 1.37 -8.50 -11.47
C PHE A 254 0.62 -7.74 -10.39
N SER A 255 0.26 -6.48 -10.64
CA SER A 255 -0.44 -5.61 -9.69
C SER A 255 -1.53 -4.79 -10.37
N GLU A 256 -2.52 -4.32 -9.60
CA GLU A 256 -3.52 -3.36 -10.08
C GLU A 256 -2.91 -1.98 -10.35
N GLU A 257 -1.98 -1.55 -9.49
CA GLU A 257 -1.29 -0.28 -9.65
C GLU A 257 0.03 -0.45 -10.40
N ARG A 258 0.40 0.58 -11.14
CA ARG A 258 1.63 0.63 -11.94
C ARG A 258 2.85 1.12 -11.16
N GLU A 259 2.60 1.76 -10.03
CA GLU A 259 3.62 2.33 -9.16
C GLU A 259 3.24 2.08 -7.70
N SER A 260 4.25 2.06 -6.83
CA SER A 260 4.09 1.81 -5.41
C SER A 260 3.73 3.07 -4.64
N VAL A 261 2.84 2.94 -3.66
CA VAL A 261 2.52 3.98 -2.67
C VAL A 261 3.05 3.58 -1.30
N SER A 262 3.67 4.50 -0.57
CA SER A 262 4.15 4.25 0.79
C SER A 262 3.00 3.89 1.74
N LEU A 263 3.28 3.00 2.69
CA LEU A 263 2.33 2.57 3.70
C LEU A 263 2.82 2.94 5.10
N GLY A 264 2.06 3.78 5.79
CA GLY A 264 2.22 4.11 7.20
C GLY A 264 1.45 3.17 8.12
N ASN A 265 2.06 2.70 9.20
CA ASN A 265 1.32 2.02 10.27
C ASN A 265 0.66 3.08 11.15
N VAL A 266 -0.66 3.23 11.05
CA VAL A 266 -1.45 4.19 11.83
C VAL A 266 -2.27 3.46 12.88
N CYS A 267 -2.28 3.99 14.09
CA CYS A 267 -2.99 3.44 15.23
C CYS A 267 -4.14 4.37 15.62
N LEU A 268 -5.37 3.86 15.65
CA LEU A 268 -6.52 4.60 16.21
C LEU A 268 -6.73 4.18 17.66
N ASP A 269 -6.55 5.11 18.60
CA ASP A 269 -6.87 4.91 20.01
C ASP A 269 -8.24 5.51 20.32
N CYS A 270 -9.19 4.64 20.59
CA CYS A 270 -10.58 4.96 20.85
C CYS A 270 -10.96 4.80 22.33
N THR A 271 -9.96 4.64 23.23
CA THR A 271 -10.19 4.36 24.66
C THR A 271 -11.07 5.40 25.36
N ALA A 272 -11.07 6.64 24.86
CA ALA A 272 -11.86 7.72 25.41
C ALA A 272 -13.31 7.78 24.90
N LEU A 273 -13.63 7.07 23.81
CA LEU A 273 -14.98 7.06 23.24
C LEU A 273 -15.90 6.10 24.00
N SER A 274 -17.20 6.39 23.97
CA SER A 274 -18.22 5.38 24.27
C SER A 274 -18.13 4.23 23.25
N HIS A 275 -18.58 3.03 23.64
CA HIS A 275 -18.46 1.80 22.83
C HIS A 275 -19.21 1.92 21.51
N MET A 276 -18.50 2.33 20.46
CA MET A 276 -19.02 2.78 19.17
C MET A 276 -18.54 1.88 18.04
N TRP A 277 -19.42 1.60 17.09
CA TRP A 277 -19.03 1.07 15.78
C TRP A 277 -18.55 2.20 14.89
N LEU A 278 -17.28 2.13 14.51
CA LEU A 278 -16.59 3.13 13.71
C LEU A 278 -16.23 2.57 12.34
N THR A 279 -16.10 3.44 11.36
CA THR A 279 -15.52 3.14 10.05
C THR A 279 -14.38 4.10 9.79
N LEU A 280 -13.30 3.60 9.22
CA LEU A 280 -12.24 4.43 8.66
C LEU A 280 -12.33 4.37 7.13
N LEU A 281 -12.61 5.51 6.50
CA LEU A 281 -12.75 5.58 5.04
C LEU A 281 -11.68 6.50 4.44
N PRO A 282 -11.00 6.09 3.35
CA PRO A 282 -10.20 7.00 2.55
C PRO A 282 -11.11 7.98 1.81
N GLN A 283 -10.65 9.23 1.65
CA GLN A 283 -11.29 10.26 0.85
C GLN A 283 -10.50 10.40 -0.46
N THR A 284 -10.83 9.59 -1.47
CA THR A 284 -10.21 9.59 -2.81
C THR A 284 -11.26 9.79 -3.90
N ASP A 285 -10.91 10.52 -4.97
CA ASP A 285 -11.69 10.59 -6.23
C ASP A 285 -11.46 9.35 -7.13
N GLY A 286 -11.21 8.18 -6.54
CA GLY A 286 -10.79 6.93 -7.22
C GLY A 286 -10.98 5.67 -6.35
N PRO A 287 -10.62 4.46 -6.82
CA PRO A 287 -10.94 3.21 -6.14
C PRO A 287 -10.41 3.20 -4.70
N THR A 288 -11.32 2.91 -3.76
CA THR A 288 -11.10 3.00 -2.32
C THR A 288 -10.07 1.98 -1.84
N ILE A 289 -8.91 2.45 -1.35
CA ILE A 289 -7.93 1.61 -0.62
C ILE A 289 -8.61 1.15 0.69
N PRO A 290 -8.92 -0.15 0.89
CA PRO A 290 -9.56 -0.58 2.13
C PRO A 290 -8.58 -0.39 3.29
N ALA A 291 -9.00 0.29 4.36
CA ALA A 291 -8.29 0.29 5.62
C ALA A 291 -8.21 -1.15 6.14
N ARG A 292 -7.02 -1.77 6.11
CA ARG A 292 -6.82 -3.15 6.57
C ARG A 292 -6.44 -3.15 8.05
N SER A 293 -7.35 -3.65 8.89
CA SER A 293 -7.14 -3.84 10.32
C SER A 293 -6.13 -4.95 10.59
N THR A 294 -5.21 -4.74 11.55
CA THR A 294 -4.30 -5.79 12.03
C THR A 294 -4.91 -6.66 13.15
N ASN A 295 -6.19 -6.47 13.48
CA ASN A 295 -6.85 -7.18 14.59
C ASN A 295 -7.48 -8.51 14.10
N PRO A 296 -7.04 -9.69 14.58
CA PRO A 296 -7.65 -10.98 14.23
C PRO A 296 -9.10 -11.16 14.72
N LEU A 297 -9.63 -10.22 15.51
CA LEU A 297 -11.04 -10.18 15.94
C LEU A 297 -11.94 -9.28 15.06
N ALA A 298 -11.40 -8.62 14.04
CA ALA A 298 -12.20 -7.88 13.07
C ALA A 298 -12.87 -8.87 12.09
N SER A 299 -14.09 -9.29 12.39
CA SER A 299 -14.89 -10.12 11.50
C SER A 299 -15.42 -9.32 10.31
N HIS A 300 -14.57 -9.05 9.31
CA HIS A 300 -14.89 -9.12 7.88
C HIS A 300 -13.72 -8.59 7.04
N PRO A 301 -13.05 -9.44 6.24
CA PRO A 301 -12.01 -9.00 5.30
C PRO A 301 -12.52 -8.13 4.14
N ASP A 302 -13.83 -8.08 3.90
CA ASP A 302 -14.40 -7.54 2.64
C ASP A 302 -15.52 -6.48 2.82
N SER A 303 -15.78 -5.94 4.03
CA SER A 303 -16.97 -5.10 4.29
C SER A 303 -16.73 -3.61 4.59
N GLY A 304 -15.56 -3.04 4.24
CA GLY A 304 -15.39 -1.59 4.22
C GLY A 304 -14.92 -0.92 5.51
N GLY A 305 -14.04 -1.56 6.30
CA GLY A 305 -13.25 -0.84 7.31
C GLY A 305 -13.96 -0.55 8.64
N TRP A 306 -14.96 -1.35 9.02
CA TRP A 306 -15.61 -1.27 10.33
C TRP A 306 -14.72 -1.80 11.46
N PHE A 307 -14.66 -1.08 12.58
CA PHE A 307 -13.98 -1.51 13.80
C PHE A 307 -14.71 -0.98 15.03
N TYR A 308 -14.46 -1.63 16.17
CA TYR A 308 -15.23 -1.37 17.38
C TYR A 308 -14.38 -0.66 18.44
N SER A 309 -14.86 0.46 18.98
CA SER A 309 -14.06 1.26 19.93
C SER A 309 -13.77 0.55 21.26
N LYS A 310 -14.53 -0.52 21.61
CA LYS A 310 -14.27 -1.37 22.78
C LYS A 310 -12.91 -2.05 22.71
N ASP A 311 -12.39 -2.29 21.50
CA ASP A 311 -11.05 -2.84 21.30
C ASP A 311 -9.95 -1.87 21.76
N ARG A 312 -10.34 -0.63 22.11
CA ARG A 312 -9.55 0.49 22.64
C ARG A 312 -8.51 1.01 21.68
N THR A 313 -7.78 0.15 21.00
CA THR A 313 -6.69 0.52 20.11
C THR A 313 -6.69 -0.40 18.90
N VAL A 314 -6.82 0.17 17.70
CA VAL A 314 -6.89 -0.57 16.43
C VAL A 314 -5.78 -0.11 15.50
N GLY A 315 -4.95 -1.05 15.03
CA GLY A 315 -3.87 -0.79 14.09
C GLY A 315 -4.34 -0.90 12.64
N PHE A 316 -3.89 0.02 11.80
CA PHE A 316 -4.14 0.10 10.38
C PHE A 316 -2.83 0.27 9.62
N VAL A 317 -2.81 -0.23 8.39
CA VAL A 317 -1.77 0.09 7.40
C VAL A 317 -2.43 0.99 6.35
N LEU A 318 -2.07 2.27 6.37
CA LEU A 318 -2.69 3.32 5.55
C LEU A 318 -1.68 3.86 4.55
N ALA A 319 -2.16 4.12 3.33
CA ALA A 319 -1.39 4.88 2.37
C ALA A 319 -1.37 6.37 2.77
N ASP A 320 -0.50 7.15 2.15
CA ASP A 320 -0.60 8.60 2.24
C ASP A 320 -1.93 9.07 1.63
N GLY A 321 -2.62 9.97 2.32
CA GLY A 321 -3.93 10.44 1.88
C GLY A 321 -4.79 11.02 2.98
N LEU A 322 -5.95 11.55 2.57
CA LEU A 322 -6.98 12.06 3.47
C LEU A 322 -7.91 10.93 3.89
N TYR A 323 -8.20 10.85 5.18
CA TYR A 323 -9.07 9.86 5.79
C TYR A 323 -10.12 10.53 6.65
N ASN A 324 -11.27 9.87 6.84
CA ASN A 324 -12.25 10.24 7.84
C ASN A 324 -12.67 9.06 8.71
N VAL A 325 -12.93 9.34 9.98
CA VAL A 325 -13.54 8.38 10.91
C VAL A 325 -15.02 8.68 11.00
N THR A 326 -15.88 7.72 10.69
CA THR A 326 -17.34 7.87 10.82
C THR A 326 -17.93 6.84 11.77
N VAL A 327 -19.17 7.07 12.19
CA VAL A 327 -19.98 6.15 13.00
C VAL A 327 -20.97 5.42 12.11
N GLN A 328 -21.39 4.23 12.51
CA GLN A 328 -22.31 3.38 11.75
C GLN A 328 -23.62 4.02 11.29
N SER A 329 -24.13 4.98 12.06
CA SER A 329 -25.37 5.71 11.77
C SER A 329 -25.15 7.16 11.36
N GLY A 330 -23.88 7.58 11.26
CA GLY A 330 -23.52 8.98 11.09
C GLY A 330 -23.42 9.41 9.63
N THR A 331 -24.17 10.45 9.27
CA THR A 331 -23.95 11.24 8.06
C THR A 331 -23.19 12.52 8.42
N ASN A 332 -22.32 13.01 7.52
CA ASN A 332 -21.50 14.21 7.73
C ASN A 332 -20.49 14.12 8.89
N SER A 333 -19.58 13.13 8.85
CA SER A 333 -18.46 13.09 9.79
C SER A 333 -17.64 14.39 9.72
N LEU A 334 -17.19 14.87 10.88
CA LEU A 334 -16.34 16.05 11.00
C LEU A 334 -14.89 15.70 11.39
N VAL A 335 -14.56 14.41 11.56
CA VAL A 335 -13.21 13.98 11.94
C VAL A 335 -12.43 13.53 10.71
N PHE A 336 -11.70 14.48 10.12
CA PHE A 336 -10.79 14.25 9.00
C PHE A 336 -9.33 14.36 9.46
N PHE A 337 -8.47 13.49 8.93
CA PHE A 337 -7.04 13.55 9.16
C PHE A 337 -6.29 13.08 7.92
N THR A 338 -5.08 13.59 7.74
CA THR A 338 -4.17 13.20 6.65
C THR A 338 -3.07 12.32 7.20
N VAL A 339 -2.72 11.28 6.44
CA VAL A 339 -1.53 10.47 6.66
C VAL A 339 -0.49 10.90 5.64
N THR A 340 0.72 11.20 6.10
CA THR A 340 1.88 11.49 5.26
C THR A 340 3.11 10.88 5.90
N ASP A 341 3.79 9.98 5.19
CA ASP A 341 4.94 9.22 5.70
C ASP A 341 4.61 8.47 7.01
N GLY A 342 3.36 8.03 7.16
CA GLY A 342 2.85 7.40 8.38
C GLY A 342 2.66 8.33 9.59
N PHE A 343 2.82 9.64 9.40
CA PHE A 343 2.50 10.65 10.40
C PHE A 343 1.13 11.28 10.13
N ILE A 344 0.44 11.55 11.22
CA ILE A 344 -0.92 12.07 11.22
C ILE A 344 -0.88 13.59 11.31
N SER A 345 -1.68 14.26 10.48
CA SER A 345 -2.01 15.67 10.63
C SER A 345 -3.52 15.87 10.52
N TYR A 346 -4.04 16.92 11.14
CA TYR A 346 -5.46 17.28 11.07
C TYR A 346 -5.62 18.77 11.32
N HIS A 347 -6.79 19.30 10.99
CA HIS A 347 -7.08 20.73 11.19
C HIS A 347 -7.09 21.10 12.68
N PRO A 348 -6.55 22.25 13.10
CA PRO A 348 -6.51 22.67 14.51
C PRO A 348 -7.88 22.73 15.20
N GLU A 349 -8.98 22.89 14.46
CA GLU A 349 -10.34 22.83 15.01
C GLU A 349 -10.71 21.47 15.62
N LEU A 350 -9.93 20.42 15.34
CA LEU A 350 -10.10 19.10 15.94
C LEU A 350 -9.28 18.93 17.24
N GLU A 351 -8.47 19.91 17.63
CA GLU A 351 -7.74 19.85 18.91
C GLU A 351 -8.70 19.70 20.09
N GLY A 352 -8.41 18.74 20.98
CA GLY A 352 -9.28 18.39 22.10
C GLY A 352 -10.35 17.34 21.77
N ILE A 353 -10.71 17.18 20.49
CA ILE A 353 -11.56 16.10 19.97
C ILE A 353 -10.69 14.92 19.53
N VAL A 354 -9.53 15.23 18.96
CA VAL A 354 -8.48 14.26 18.63
C VAL A 354 -7.11 14.74 19.13
N GLU A 355 -6.17 13.81 19.28
CA GLU A 355 -4.77 14.09 19.59
C GLU A 355 -3.82 13.20 18.79
N GLY A 356 -2.54 13.57 18.74
CA GLY A 356 -1.49 12.78 18.11
C GLY A 356 -1.02 13.29 16.74
N ALA A 357 -1.19 14.59 16.46
CA ALA A 357 -0.56 15.22 15.31
C ALA A 357 0.97 15.04 15.36
N GLY A 358 1.58 14.77 14.20
CA GLY A 358 3.00 14.46 14.09
C GLY A 358 3.39 13.09 14.67
N THR A 359 2.42 12.23 14.99
CA THR A 359 2.65 10.85 15.43
C THR A 359 1.95 9.86 14.49
N ASN A 360 2.15 8.57 14.71
CA ASN A 360 1.42 7.52 14.02
C ASN A 360 0.21 6.99 14.83
N ARG A 361 -0.22 7.72 15.88
CA ARG A 361 -1.34 7.35 16.74
C ARG A 361 -2.36 8.49 16.83
N LEU A 362 -3.54 8.32 16.23
CA LEU A 362 -4.65 9.25 16.38
C LEU A 362 -5.49 8.82 17.59
N VAL A 363 -5.49 9.64 18.64
CA VAL A 363 -6.34 9.42 19.81
C VAL A 363 -7.67 10.10 19.57
N LEU A 364 -8.75 9.33 19.49
CA LEU A 364 -10.11 9.82 19.38
C LEU A 364 -10.67 10.09 20.78
N LYS A 365 -10.72 11.36 21.19
CA LYS A 365 -11.24 11.77 22.50
C LYS A 365 -12.76 11.91 22.52
N GLY A 366 -13.33 12.33 21.39
CA GLY A 366 -14.75 12.65 21.28
C GLY A 366 -15.18 13.79 22.21
N LEU A 367 -16.47 14.09 22.19
CA LEU A 367 -17.09 15.18 22.93
C LEU A 367 -18.10 14.62 23.94
N PRO A 368 -18.14 15.13 25.17
CA PRO A 368 -19.09 14.67 26.18
C PRO A 368 -20.52 15.02 25.77
N VAL A 369 -21.43 14.05 25.87
CA VAL A 369 -22.86 14.19 25.60
C VAL A 369 -23.67 13.58 26.73
N CYS A 370 -24.75 14.27 27.08
CA CYS A 370 -25.81 13.77 27.95
C CYS A 370 -27.09 13.54 27.13
N ILE A 371 -27.68 12.35 27.18
CA ILE A 371 -28.99 12.08 26.58
C ILE A 371 -29.95 11.67 27.69
N ASP A 372 -30.92 12.54 27.99
CA ASP A 372 -31.96 12.33 28.99
C ASP A 372 -33.27 11.90 28.33
N THR A 373 -33.69 10.68 28.62
CA THR A 373 -34.89 10.01 28.12
C THR A 373 -35.76 9.53 29.28
N THR A 374 -35.53 10.04 30.50
CA THR A 374 -36.30 9.70 31.70
C THR A 374 -37.81 9.96 31.53
N GLU A 375 -38.15 10.97 30.73
CA GLU A 375 -39.52 11.37 30.39
C GLU A 375 -39.99 10.85 29.02
N ALA A 376 -39.20 10.04 28.31
CA ALA A 376 -39.57 9.54 26.98
C ALA A 376 -40.89 8.77 27.05
N ASP A 377 -41.83 9.03 26.16
CA ASP A 377 -43.15 8.37 26.09
C ASP A 377 -43.10 6.91 25.56
N ASN A 378 -41.94 6.47 25.05
CA ASN A 378 -41.68 5.14 24.55
C ASN A 378 -40.75 4.34 25.49
N ASP A 379 -40.95 3.03 25.56
CA ASP A 379 -40.14 2.08 26.31
C ASP A 379 -38.95 1.53 25.50
N LEU A 380 -38.82 1.92 24.23
CA LEU A 380 -37.71 1.58 23.34
C LEU A 380 -37.07 2.87 22.78
N VAL A 381 -35.85 3.16 23.23
CA VAL A 381 -35.04 4.26 22.70
C VAL A 381 -33.63 3.74 22.46
N TYR A 382 -33.15 3.78 21.22
CA TYR A 382 -31.83 3.28 20.86
C TYR A 382 -30.99 4.36 20.20
N LEU A 383 -29.69 4.37 20.51
CA LEU A 383 -28.67 5.18 19.84
C LEU A 383 -27.85 4.27 18.90
N PRO A 384 -28.21 4.15 17.61
CA PRO A 384 -27.59 3.18 16.71
C PRO A 384 -26.09 3.42 16.59
N GLY A 385 -25.31 2.35 16.74
CA GLY A 385 -23.86 2.39 16.72
C GLY A 385 -23.20 2.62 18.08
N VAL A 386 -23.95 2.80 19.19
CA VAL A 386 -23.43 2.86 20.56
C VAL A 386 -23.95 1.68 21.39
N ASN A 387 -23.04 0.92 22.00
CA ASN A 387 -23.29 -0.36 22.68
C ASN A 387 -23.04 -0.28 24.20
N SER A 388 -23.49 -1.31 24.94
CA SER A 388 -23.27 -1.39 26.40
C SER A 388 -21.82 -1.71 26.76
N LEU A 389 -21.45 -1.44 28.02
CA LEU A 389 -20.14 -1.79 28.58
C LEU A 389 -19.82 -3.29 28.45
N ASP A 390 -20.85 -4.14 28.51
CA ASP A 390 -20.75 -5.60 28.45
C ASP A 390 -20.61 -6.13 27.02
N GLY A 391 -20.65 -5.25 26.00
CA GLY A 391 -20.60 -5.63 24.60
C GLY A 391 -21.94 -6.10 24.02
N ASN A 392 -23.04 -5.88 24.74
CA ASN A 392 -24.37 -6.04 24.16
C ASN A 392 -24.59 -4.89 23.16
N PRO A 393 -24.90 -5.15 21.88
CA PRO A 393 -25.04 -4.13 20.84
C PRO A 393 -26.18 -3.13 21.05
N LEU A 394 -26.91 -3.24 22.16
CA LEU A 394 -28.18 -2.56 22.38
C LEU A 394 -28.25 -2.05 23.82
N VAL A 395 -27.95 -0.76 24.02
CA VAL A 395 -28.40 -0.07 25.24
C VAL A 395 -29.79 0.48 24.95
N ASN A 396 -30.82 -0.14 25.52
CA ASN A 396 -32.12 0.54 25.58
C ASN A 396 -31.96 1.73 26.52
N LEU A 397 -31.99 2.92 25.93
CA LEU A 397 -31.93 4.18 26.62
C LEU A 397 -33.31 4.65 27.07
N ALA A 398 -34.38 3.86 27.00
CA ALA A 398 -35.67 4.32 27.53
C ALA A 398 -35.60 4.56 29.05
N LYS A 399 -36.24 5.65 29.49
CA LYS A 399 -36.41 5.98 30.92
C LYS A 399 -35.10 6.10 31.71
N THR A 400 -34.01 6.52 31.07
CA THR A 400 -32.69 6.64 31.71
C THR A 400 -31.96 7.91 31.28
N THR A 401 -30.73 8.10 31.75
CA THR A 401 -29.82 9.15 31.30
C THR A 401 -28.51 8.51 30.86
N PHE A 402 -28.15 8.74 29.60
CA PHE A 402 -26.86 8.33 29.04
C PHE A 402 -25.84 9.44 29.20
N HIS A 403 -24.67 9.11 29.74
CA HIS A 403 -23.49 9.96 29.73
C HIS A 403 -22.39 9.26 28.95
N GLY A 404 -21.90 9.90 27.90
CA GLY A 404 -20.89 9.31 27.04
C GLY A 404 -20.05 10.33 26.30
N LYS A 405 -19.07 9.83 25.55
CA LYS A 405 -18.28 10.63 24.61
C LYS A 405 -18.52 10.13 23.20
N LEU A 406 -19.01 11.01 22.34
CA LEU A 406 -19.36 10.73 20.95
C LEU A 406 -18.50 11.56 19.99
N LEU A 407 -18.33 11.08 18.75
CA LEU A 407 -17.64 11.87 17.72
C LEU A 407 -18.54 13.00 17.19
N PRO A 408 -17.99 14.16 16.80
CA PRO A 408 -18.78 15.25 16.21
C PRO A 408 -19.31 14.85 14.82
N THR A 409 -20.57 14.46 14.75
CA THR A 409 -21.25 14.00 13.54
C THR A 409 -22.77 13.96 13.78
N SER A 410 -23.53 13.61 12.75
CA SER A 410 -24.95 13.30 12.91
C SER A 410 -25.12 11.94 13.59
N HIS A 411 -26.08 11.81 14.50
CA HIS A 411 -26.46 10.57 15.14
C HIS A 411 -27.97 10.39 15.03
N GLY A 412 -28.39 9.18 14.67
CA GLY A 412 -29.81 8.79 14.72
C GLY A 412 -30.23 8.34 16.12
N ILE A 413 -31.53 8.39 16.39
CA ILE A 413 -32.19 7.77 17.54
C ILE A 413 -33.42 7.05 17.01
N ASN A 414 -33.54 5.75 17.31
CA ASN A 414 -34.59 4.87 16.79
C ASN A 414 -35.54 4.38 17.90
N GLN A 415 -36.81 4.18 17.52
CA GLN A 415 -37.90 3.74 18.41
C GLN A 415 -38.30 2.27 18.29
N GLU A 416 -37.83 1.55 17.27
CA GLU A 416 -38.13 0.12 17.07
C GLU A 416 -36.89 -0.69 16.66
N TRP A 417 -36.97 -1.99 16.90
CA TRP A 417 -35.93 -2.97 16.62
C TRP A 417 -36.14 -3.57 15.22
N GLU A 418 -35.33 -3.16 14.25
CA GLU A 418 -35.11 -3.97 13.06
C GLU A 418 -33.61 -4.29 12.93
N TYR A 419 -33.29 -5.57 13.11
CA TYR A 419 -32.02 -6.13 12.68
C TYR A 419 -31.94 -6.00 11.15
N GLY A 420 -31.18 -5.00 10.69
CA GLY A 420 -30.66 -4.95 9.33
C GLY A 420 -31.57 -4.26 8.31
N PHE A 421 -31.42 -2.95 8.15
CA PHE A 421 -31.14 -2.34 6.85
C PHE A 421 -30.66 -0.89 7.05
N MET A 422 -29.74 -0.46 6.18
CA MET A 422 -29.23 0.90 6.11
C MET A 422 -30.36 1.91 5.85
N ILE A 423 -30.17 3.15 6.33
CA ILE A 423 -31.05 4.29 6.05
C ILE A 423 -31.12 4.48 4.52
N GLY A 424 -32.28 4.09 3.99
CA GLY A 424 -32.67 4.16 2.58
C GLY A 424 -34.17 3.94 2.40
N SER A 425 -34.84 3.31 3.37
CA SER A 425 -36.30 3.25 3.46
C SER A 425 -36.79 4.12 4.61
N GLY A 426 -37.63 5.11 4.32
CA GLY A 426 -38.27 5.96 5.31
C GLY A 426 -39.19 5.17 6.25
N VAL A 427 -38.63 4.64 7.34
CA VAL A 427 -39.40 4.08 8.46
C VAL A 427 -39.78 5.24 9.38
N ALA A 428 -41.06 5.34 9.72
CA ALA A 428 -41.59 6.32 10.65
C ALA A 428 -41.01 6.07 12.06
N GLY A 429 -40.16 6.97 12.57
CA GLY A 429 -39.67 6.90 13.96
C GLY A 429 -38.20 7.29 14.23
N THR A 430 -37.41 7.72 13.23
CA THR A 430 -36.00 8.12 13.45
C THR A 430 -35.87 9.63 13.70
N PHE A 431 -35.37 10.01 14.88
CA PHE A 431 -34.92 11.38 15.17
C PHE A 431 -33.41 11.51 14.94
N THR A 432 -32.95 12.59 14.33
CA THR A 432 -31.51 12.84 14.12
C THR A 432 -31.09 14.12 14.84
N PHE A 433 -29.99 14.04 15.59
CA PHE A 433 -29.28 15.20 16.11
C PHE A 433 -27.85 15.24 15.57
N ARG A 434 -27.26 16.43 15.52
CA ARG A 434 -25.88 16.63 15.10
C ARG A 434 -25.08 17.23 16.25
N LEU A 435 -23.98 16.56 16.58
CA LEU A 435 -22.97 17.05 17.50
C LEU A 435 -21.93 17.84 16.72
N LEU A 436 -21.77 19.13 17.06
CA LEU A 436 -20.84 20.04 16.40
C LEU A 436 -19.45 19.99 17.07
N LEU A 437 -18.45 20.58 16.39
CA LEU A 437 -17.08 20.64 16.91
C LEU A 437 -16.96 21.43 18.23
N ASP A 438 -17.85 22.39 18.47
CA ASP A 438 -17.90 23.16 19.72
C ASP A 438 -18.55 22.41 20.90
N GLY A 439 -18.96 21.15 20.69
CA GLY A 439 -19.62 20.33 21.71
C GLY A 439 -21.12 20.56 21.85
N THR A 440 -21.71 21.45 21.03
CA THR A 440 -23.14 21.72 21.06
C THR A 440 -23.93 20.79 20.14
N ILE A 441 -25.19 20.57 20.49
CA ILE A 441 -26.13 19.74 19.76
C ILE A 441 -27.08 20.62 18.96
N THR A 442 -27.28 20.26 17.71
CA THR A 442 -28.35 20.78 16.84
C THR A 442 -29.26 19.63 16.42
N HIS A 443 -30.51 19.92 16.09
CA HIS A 443 -31.44 18.91 15.60
C HIS A 443 -32.45 19.52 14.63
N GLY A 444 -33.20 18.71 13.87
CA GLY A 444 -34.25 19.22 12.99
C GLY A 444 -35.38 19.92 13.75
N SER A 445 -36.33 20.51 13.02
CA SER A 445 -37.58 21.01 13.58
C SER A 445 -38.41 19.84 14.11
N VAL A 446 -38.38 19.65 15.43
CA VAL A 446 -39.25 18.73 16.16
C VAL A 446 -40.50 19.50 16.59
N VAL A 447 -41.60 18.80 16.88
CA VAL A 447 -42.72 19.39 17.62
C VAL A 447 -42.17 20.06 18.89
N VAL A 448 -42.52 21.33 19.08
CA VAL A 448 -42.04 22.16 20.21
C VAL A 448 -42.39 21.47 21.52
N GLY A 449 -41.37 21.11 22.32
CA GLY A 449 -41.53 20.47 23.63
C GLY A 449 -41.24 18.97 23.66
N SER A 450 -41.17 18.30 22.51
CA SER A 450 -40.88 16.85 22.41
C SER A 450 -39.38 16.55 22.56
N VAL A 451 -38.52 17.42 22.03
CA VAL A 451 -37.06 17.37 22.19
C VAL A 451 -36.53 18.75 22.54
N THR A 452 -35.61 18.82 23.50
CA THR A 452 -34.92 20.06 23.93
C THR A 452 -33.43 19.81 24.07
N GLY A 453 -32.64 20.88 24.15
CA GLY A 453 -31.18 20.76 24.26
C GLY A 453 -30.38 21.45 23.16
N TRP A 454 -31.05 22.14 22.24
CA TRP A 454 -30.38 22.91 21.17
C TRP A 454 -29.33 23.86 21.74
N GLY A 455 -28.12 23.83 21.16
CA GLY A 455 -27.01 24.69 21.56
C GLY A 455 -26.36 24.28 22.88
N THR A 456 -26.69 23.10 23.41
CA THR A 456 -26.10 22.53 24.63
C THR A 456 -25.46 21.18 24.32
N ASN A 457 -24.75 20.59 25.28
CA ASN A 457 -24.24 19.22 25.19
C ASN A 457 -25.22 18.16 25.75
N SER A 458 -26.46 18.57 26.04
CA SER A 458 -27.47 17.72 26.67
C SER A 458 -28.73 17.69 25.83
N LEU A 459 -29.12 16.52 25.37
CA LEU A 459 -30.35 16.29 24.62
C LEU A 459 -31.40 15.67 25.55
N LYS A 460 -32.55 16.31 25.71
CA LYS A 460 -33.67 15.75 26.46
C LYS A 460 -34.81 15.38 25.51
N ILE A 461 -35.26 14.13 25.60
CA ILE A 461 -36.27 13.54 24.72
C ILE A 461 -37.46 13.10 25.57
N LYS A 462 -38.61 13.73 25.31
CA LYS A 462 -39.89 13.42 25.95
C LYS A 462 -40.83 12.67 25.02
N SER A 463 -40.82 13.01 23.74
CA SER A 463 -41.67 12.39 22.73
C SER A 463 -40.97 12.40 21.37
N PHE A 464 -41.38 11.48 20.50
CA PHE A 464 -40.90 11.37 19.11
C PHE A 464 -42.02 11.64 18.08
N VAL A 465 -43.20 12.09 18.56
CA VAL A 465 -44.38 12.42 17.74
C VAL A 465 -44.32 13.84 17.20
#